data_AF-A0A7R9MSS5-F1
#
_entry.id   AF-A0A7R9MSS5-F1
#
_cell.length_a   1.000
_cell.length_b   1.000
_cell.length_c   1.000
_cell.angle_alpha   90.00
_cell.angle_beta   90.00
_cell.angle_gamma   90.00
#
_symmetry.space_group_name_H-M   'P 1'
#
loop_
_entity.id
_entity.type
_entity.pdbx_description
1 polymer ?
#
loop_
_entity_poly.entity_id
_entity_poly.type
_entity_poly.pdbx_seq_one_letter_code
_entity_poly.pdbx_strand_id
1 'polypeptide(L)'
;FLGKSLEDYVSKLPVRVIVLRTGKRSGLIRARLIGAKEAKGQVLTFLDSHCECTIGWLEPLLTRIAEDRTRVVCPIIDVISDENFKYIPASDMTWGGFNWKLNF
;
A
#
# COMPACT_ATOMS: atom_id res chain seq x y z
N PHE A 1 6.34 13.94 -15.49
CA PHE A 1 6.41 12.64 -16.18
C PHE A 1 5.03 12.13 -16.60
N LEU A 2 3.99 12.08 -15.75
CA LEU A 2 2.60 11.84 -16.21
C LEU A 2 1.68 13.07 -16.09
N GLY A 3 1.77 13.82 -14.97
CA GLY A 3 1.03 15.08 -14.82
C GLY A 3 -0.47 14.93 -15.12
N LYS A 4 -1.00 15.80 -15.98
CA LYS A 4 -2.43 15.84 -16.34
C LYS A 4 -2.95 14.53 -16.95
N SER A 5 -2.15 13.79 -17.72
CA SER A 5 -2.63 12.56 -18.35
C SER A 5 -3.04 11.49 -17.31
N LEU A 6 -2.34 11.45 -16.18
CA LEU A 6 -2.71 10.58 -15.05
C LEU A 6 -4.04 11.03 -14.42
N GLU A 7 -4.20 12.33 -14.18
CA GLU A 7 -5.42 12.91 -13.59
C GLU A 7 -6.64 12.66 -14.49
N ASP A 8 -6.48 12.88 -15.79
CA ASP A 8 -7.52 12.63 -16.79
C ASP A 8 -7.90 11.14 -16.85
N TYR A 9 -6.93 10.23 -16.76
CA TYR A 9 -7.19 8.80 -16.75
C TYR A 9 -7.91 8.34 -15.48
N VAL A 10 -7.39 8.68 -14.29
CA VAL A 10 -7.96 8.19 -13.03
C VAL A 10 -9.35 8.77 -12.74
N SER A 11 -9.67 9.95 -13.27
CA SER A 11 -11.00 10.55 -13.15
C SER A 11 -12.11 9.73 -13.80
N LYS A 12 -11.76 8.83 -14.73
CA LYS A 12 -12.69 7.96 -15.47
C LYS A 12 -12.87 6.58 -14.83
N LEU A 13 -12.12 6.29 -13.76
CA LEU A 13 -12.21 5.00 -13.09
C LEU A 13 -13.56 4.87 -12.35
N PRO A 14 -14.11 3.65 -12.25
CA PRO A 14 -15.40 3.42 -11.59
C PRO A 14 -15.37 3.69 -10.09
N VAL A 15 -14.17 3.71 -9.49
CA VAL A 15 -13.94 4.04 -8.09
C VAL A 15 -13.29 5.41 -8.00
N ARG A 16 -13.63 6.15 -6.94
CA ARG A 16 -13.09 7.48 -6.70
C ARG A 16 -11.59 7.39 -6.41
N VAL A 17 -10.76 7.90 -7.32
CA VAL A 17 -9.31 7.99 -7.18
C VAL A 17 -8.89 9.46 -7.17
N ILE A 18 -8.04 9.84 -6.22
CA ILE A 18 -7.55 11.21 -6.05
C ILE A 18 -6.03 11.21 -6.15
N VAL A 19 -5.48 12.09 -7.00
CA VAL A 19 -4.04 12.29 -7.13
C VAL A 19 -3.64 13.55 -6.37
N LEU A 20 -2.89 13.39 -5.29
CA LEU A 20 -2.34 14.50 -4.51
C LEU A 20 -0.93 14.83 -4.99
N ARG A 21 -0.67 16.10 -5.32
CA ARG A 21 0.64 16.58 -5.76
C ARG A 21 1.35 17.32 -4.62
N THR A 22 2.54 16.88 -4.24
CA THR A 22 3.32 17.51 -3.16
C THR A 22 4.04 18.80 -3.57
N GLY A 23 4.10 19.11 -4.88
CA GLY A 23 4.82 20.27 -5.45
C GLY A 23 6.35 20.17 -5.41
N LYS A 24 6.91 19.50 -4.40
CA LYS A 24 8.36 19.23 -4.25
C LYS A 24 8.61 17.80 -3.76
N ARG A 25 9.82 17.28 -4.02
CA ARG A 25 10.26 15.95 -3.54
C ARG A 25 10.34 15.95 -2.01
N SER A 26 9.40 15.25 -1.37
CA SER A 26 9.24 15.29 0.10
C SER A 26 9.64 13.99 0.82
N GLY A 27 9.85 12.90 0.06
CA GLY A 27 10.17 11.57 0.59
C GLY A 27 8.91 10.76 0.95
N LEU A 28 9.08 9.44 1.11
CA LEU A 28 7.99 8.48 1.33
C LEU A 28 7.17 8.79 2.59
N ILE A 29 7.85 9.10 3.70
CA ILE A 29 7.19 9.34 5.00
C ILE A 29 6.22 10.52 4.90
N ARG A 30 6.67 11.67 4.39
CA ARG A 30 5.82 12.86 4.26
C ARG A 30 4.68 12.64 3.26
N ALA A 31 4.94 11.92 2.17
CA ALA A 31 3.90 11.58 1.20
C ALA A 31 2.78 10.72 1.83
N ARG A 32 3.15 9.71 2.64
CA ARG A 32 2.19 8.88 3.39
C ARG A 32 1.37 9.72 4.37
N LEU A 33 1.99 10.65 5.09
CA LEU A 33 1.29 11.54 6.03
C LEU A 33 0.30 12.51 5.32
N ILE A 34 0.66 13.04 4.15
CA ILE A 34 -0.25 13.88 3.35
C ILE A 34 -1.47 13.05 2.90
N GLY A 35 -1.25 11.83 2.39
CA GLY A 35 -2.34 10.92 2.03
C GLY A 35 -3.25 10.59 3.21
N ALA A 36 -2.66 10.29 4.37
CA ALA A 36 -3.39 9.98 5.60
C ALA A 36 -4.28 11.16 6.07
N LYS A 37 -3.81 12.41 5.91
CA LYS A 37 -4.57 13.61 6.28
C LYS A 37 -5.82 13.82 5.41
N GLU A 38 -5.73 13.50 4.12
CA GLU A 38 -6.84 13.66 3.17
C GLU A 38 -7.83 12.49 3.21
N ALA A 39 -7.36 11.30 3.57
CA ALA A 39 -8.19 10.10 3.67
C ALA A 39 -9.36 10.29 4.65
N LYS A 40 -10.51 9.72 4.29
CA LYS A 40 -11.76 9.77 5.10
C LYS A 40 -12.23 8.39 5.58
N GLY A 41 -11.52 7.34 5.22
CA GLY A 41 -11.83 5.97 5.64
C GLY A 41 -11.56 5.74 7.13
N GLN A 42 -12.22 4.74 7.71
CA GLN A 42 -12.01 4.35 9.11
C GLN A 42 -10.68 3.63 9.35
N VAL A 43 -10.09 3.07 8.28
CA VAL A 43 -8.82 2.34 8.26
C VAL A 43 -7.99 2.89 7.10
N LEU A 44 -6.68 3.03 7.31
CA LEU A 44 -5.71 3.37 6.27
C LEU A 44 -4.98 2.10 5.82
N THR A 45 -5.08 1.78 4.54
CA THR A 45 -4.29 0.70 3.92
C THR A 45 -3.26 1.31 2.99
N PHE A 46 -1.97 1.08 3.27
CA PHE A 46 -0.88 1.57 2.46
C PHE A 46 -0.42 0.46 1.51
N LEU A 47 -0.35 0.78 0.21
CA LEU A 47 0.22 -0.08 -0.82
C LEU A 47 1.33 0.67 -1.54
N ASP A 48 2.36 -0.06 -1.99
CA ASP A 48 3.35 0.50 -2.88
C ASP A 48 2.79 0.57 -4.32
N SER A 49 3.34 1.44 -5.16
CA SER A 49 2.79 1.75 -6.49
C SER A 49 2.96 0.63 -7.52
N HIS A 50 3.50 -0.51 -7.11
CA HIS A 50 3.89 -1.65 -7.93
C HIS A 50 3.47 -2.97 -7.26
N CYS A 51 2.33 -2.97 -6.57
CA CYS A 51 1.73 -4.16 -5.98
C CYS A 51 0.55 -4.66 -6.82
N GLU A 52 0.31 -5.97 -6.78
CA GLU A 52 -0.92 -6.60 -7.27
C GLU A 52 -1.62 -7.29 -6.09
N CYS A 53 -2.94 -7.11 -5.99
CA CYS A 53 -3.73 -7.66 -4.89
C CYS A 53 -4.35 -9.00 -5.27
N THR A 54 -4.23 -10.00 -4.39
CA THR A 54 -4.90 -11.30 -4.56
C THR A 54 -6.39 -11.22 -4.22
N ILE A 55 -7.15 -12.22 -4.65
CA ILE A 55 -8.59 -12.30 -4.34
C ILE A 55 -8.77 -12.46 -2.82
N GLY A 56 -9.62 -11.63 -2.21
CA GLY A 56 -9.93 -11.71 -0.78
C GLY A 56 -8.83 -11.18 0.15
N TRP A 57 -7.89 -10.39 -0.35
CA TRP A 57 -6.76 -9.89 0.43
C TRP A 57 -7.14 -8.91 1.55
N LEU A 58 -8.27 -8.20 1.43
CA LEU A 58 -8.59 -7.04 2.27
C LEU A 58 -9.44 -7.42 3.49
N GLU A 59 -10.44 -8.26 3.29
CA GLU A 59 -11.40 -8.72 4.29
C GLU A 59 -10.74 -9.33 5.54
N PRO A 60 -9.75 -10.24 5.45
CA PRO A 60 -9.10 -10.78 6.64
C PRO A 60 -8.34 -9.70 7.44
N LEU A 61 -7.73 -8.73 6.76
CA LEU A 61 -7.01 -7.63 7.41
C LEU A 61 -7.98 -6.71 8.16
N LEU A 62 -9.06 -6.30 7.50
CA LEU A 62 -10.08 -5.43 8.11
C LEU A 62 -10.80 -6.13 9.26
N THR A 63 -11.05 -7.44 9.16
CA THR A 63 -11.66 -8.23 10.23
C THR A 63 -10.82 -8.16 11.51
N ARG A 64 -9.49 -8.31 11.40
CA ARG A 64 -8.60 -8.22 12.56
C ARG A 64 -8.61 -6.84 13.23
N ILE A 65 -8.73 -5.77 12.45
CA ILE A 65 -8.84 -4.40 12.97
C ILE A 65 -10.23 -4.14 13.58
N ALA A 66 -11.28 -4.73 13.00
CA ALA A 66 -12.65 -4.60 13.52
C ALA A 66 -12.80 -5.27 14.90
N GLU A 67 -12.15 -6.41 15.11
CA GLU A 67 -12.07 -7.08 16.41
C GLU A 67 -11.35 -6.23 17.48
N ASP A 68 -10.32 -5.47 17.10
CA ASP A 68 -9.56 -4.60 17.99
C ASP A 68 -8.89 -3.47 17.21
N ARG A 69 -9.38 -2.25 17.44
CA ARG A 69 -8.95 -1.03 16.72
C ARG A 69 -7.52 -0.60 17.03
N THR A 70 -6.85 -1.22 18.00
CA THR A 70 -5.45 -0.94 18.32
C THR A 70 -4.47 -1.78 17.50
N ARG A 71 -4.96 -2.79 16.75
CA ARG A 71 -4.13 -3.66 15.93
C ARG A 71 -3.67 -2.97 14.65
N VAL A 72 -2.38 -3.12 14.35
CA VAL A 72 -1.80 -2.83 13.04
C VAL A 72 -1.49 -4.16 12.37
N VAL A 73 -2.02 -4.37 11.18
CA VAL A 73 -1.94 -5.65 10.46
C VAL A 73 -1.19 -5.50 9.15
N CYS A 74 -0.50 -6.56 8.75
CA CYS A 74 0.26 -6.63 7.51
C CYS A 74 -0.13 -7.93 6.77
N PRO A 75 -0.38 -7.90 5.46
CA PRO A 75 -0.52 -9.12 4.68
C PRO A 75 0.82 -9.86 4.57
N ILE A 76 0.77 -11.12 4.15
CA ILE A 76 1.93 -11.78 3.57
C ILE A 76 2.25 -11.06 2.25
N ILE A 77 3.53 -10.74 2.04
CA ILE A 77 3.98 -10.03 0.84
C ILE A 77 4.71 -11.04 -0.05
N ASP A 78 4.04 -11.47 -1.10
CA ASP A 78 4.61 -12.33 -2.12
C ASP A 78 5.51 -11.54 -3.07
N VAL A 79 6.37 -12.25 -3.80
CA VAL A 79 7.30 -11.64 -4.76
C VAL A 79 6.71 -11.67 -6.16
N ILE A 80 6.74 -10.53 -6.83
CA ILE A 80 6.56 -10.43 -8.28
C ILE A 80 7.95 -10.19 -8.86
N SER A 81 8.44 -11.10 -9.71
CA SER A 81 9.75 -10.97 -10.34
C SER A 81 9.78 -9.72 -11.24
N ASP A 82 10.81 -8.91 -11.08
CA ASP A 82 11.03 -7.70 -11.90
C ASP A 82 11.48 -8.02 -13.33
N GLU A 83 12.01 -9.22 -13.57
CA GLU A 83 12.46 -9.66 -14.91
C GLU A 83 11.30 -10.15 -15.79
N ASN A 84 10.33 -10.88 -15.21
CA ASN A 84 9.32 -11.60 -15.99
C ASN A 84 7.90 -11.53 -15.42
N PHE A 85 7.67 -10.73 -14.38
CA PHE A 85 6.38 -10.58 -13.69
C PHE A 85 5.80 -11.89 -13.12
N LYS A 86 6.62 -12.93 -12.96
CA LYS A 86 6.16 -14.18 -12.36
C LYS A 86 5.87 -13.95 -10.87
N TYR A 87 4.70 -14.40 -10.45
CA TYR A 87 4.29 -14.46 -9.06
C TYR A 87 4.97 -15.64 -8.34
N ILE A 88 5.59 -15.36 -7.20
CA ILE A 88 6.34 -16.29 -6.37
C ILE A 88 5.80 -16.16 -4.94
N PRO A 89 5.04 -17.15 -4.44
CA PRO A 89 4.51 -17.12 -3.09
C PRO A 89 5.61 -17.06 -2.03
N ALA A 90 5.42 -16.24 -1.01
CA ALA A 90 6.25 -16.21 0.18
C ALA A 90 5.82 -17.29 1.18
N SER A 91 6.70 -17.59 2.14
CA SER A 91 6.37 -18.49 3.25
C SER A 91 5.51 -17.76 4.29
N ASP A 92 4.43 -18.42 4.72
CA ASP A 92 3.52 -17.98 5.78
C ASP A 92 4.10 -18.07 7.20
N MET A 93 5.30 -18.64 7.36
CA MET A 93 5.97 -18.82 8.66
C MET A 93 7.12 -17.83 8.87
N THR A 94 6.99 -16.61 8.35
CA THR A 94 8.01 -15.56 8.50
C THR A 94 7.53 -14.40 9.37
N TRP A 95 8.41 -13.89 10.21
CA TRP A 95 8.19 -12.71 11.03
C TRP A 95 9.23 -11.64 10.69
N GLY A 96 8.82 -10.37 10.73
CA GLY A 96 9.74 -9.25 10.58
C GLY A 96 10.78 -9.23 11.69
N GLY A 97 12.04 -9.10 11.32
CA GLY A 97 13.17 -8.91 12.24
C GLY A 97 13.94 -7.64 11.91
N PHE A 98 15.00 -7.37 12.64
CA PHE A 98 16.01 -6.39 12.22
C PHE A 98 17.37 -6.74 12.83
N ASN A 99 18.45 -6.32 12.18
CA ASN A 99 19.81 -6.48 12.70
C ASN A 99 20.30 -5.22 13.45
N TRP A 100 21.47 -5.29 14.09
CA TRP A 100 22.05 -4.16 14.84
C TRP A 100 22.43 -2.93 13.99
N LYS A 101 22.42 -3.05 12.67
CA LYS A 101 22.56 -1.92 11.73
C LYS A 101 21.22 -1.28 11.38
N LEU A 102 20.13 -1.75 12.01
CA LEU A 102 18.75 -1.32 11.76
C LEU A 102 18.26 -1.63 10.34
N ASN A 103 18.79 -2.68 9.73
CA ASN A 103 18.20 -3.24 8.51
C ASN A 103 17.08 -4.19 8.94
N PHE A 104 15.89 -3.99 8.37
CA PHE A 104 14.79 -4.93 8.42
C PHE A 104 15.12 -6.20 7.62
#